data_AF-A0AAD9H5Q3-F1
#
_entry.id   AF-A0AAD9H5Q3-F1
#
_cell.length_a   1.000
_cell.length_b   1.000
_cell.length_c   1.000
_cell.angle_alpha   90.00
_cell.angle_beta   90.00
_cell.angle_gamma   90.00
#
_symmetry.space_group_name_H-M   'P 1'
#
loop_
_entity.id
_entity.type
_entity.pdbx_description
1 polymer ?
#
loop_
_entity_poly.entity_id
_entity_poly.type
_entity_poly.pdbx_seq_one_letter_code
_entity_poly.pdbx_strand_id
1 'polypeptide(L)'
;MMQTRSVAAATSERNTASSDAAMTRITSNGFGAANSTIPATQLAFNTSHIVILEELLTMRRTLEGISRRQEANDETVKASEMRMQELQPMPKRLDDIGSELNNHYSLAEERIRKQEADLRTLADKLVRSDEERLDLARKVEQISTKIALQATQADTQDLVSTRIATKRKEEDVRLGSESDKQPMPHAVFSDGSCIAVSPLPTRAHKRLKAESLKVSKKKISNFKKYVQASKSSYRKAPPKNGSDMKRFINHFLENIEDQTISGRLQKSILQRFQSIVRESKWLKGPRSIVIEGNLHWDEVCQLLDSVSFSEDNDDEEDSRSLS
;
A
#
# COMPACT_ATOMS: atom_id res chain seq x y z
N MET A 1 -40.64 29.18 26.67
CA MET A 1 -42.07 28.97 27.00
C MET A 1 -42.50 27.61 26.49
N MET A 2 -42.73 26.65 27.38
CA MET A 2 -43.56 25.47 27.10
C MET A 2 -44.34 25.17 28.38
N GLN A 3 -45.67 25.31 28.29
CA GLN A 3 -46.64 24.88 29.29
C GLN A 3 -47.22 23.54 28.84
N THR A 4 -47.49 22.65 29.79
CA THR A 4 -48.70 21.81 29.94
C THR A 4 -48.46 20.84 31.10
N ARG A 5 -48.93 21.17 32.31
CA ARG A 5 -50.26 20.91 32.91
C ARG A 5 -50.44 19.46 33.39
N SER A 6 -50.26 19.35 34.71
CA SER A 6 -50.75 18.29 35.60
C SER A 6 -52.29 18.21 35.55
N VAL A 7 -52.84 17.00 35.54
CA VAL A 7 -54.25 16.74 35.83
C VAL A 7 -54.35 15.60 36.83
N ALA A 8 -54.96 15.92 37.96
CA ALA A 8 -55.38 15.00 39.01
C ALA A 8 -56.88 14.67 38.88
N ALA A 9 -57.29 13.71 39.72
CA ALA A 9 -58.64 13.36 40.16
C ALA A 9 -59.40 12.30 39.36
N ALA A 10 -59.79 11.21 40.04
CA ALA A 10 -61.14 11.12 40.62
C ALA A 10 -61.32 9.82 41.42
N THR A 11 -61.52 9.96 42.72
CA THR A 11 -62.12 8.95 43.61
C THR A 11 -63.61 8.84 43.30
N SER A 12 -64.10 7.65 42.95
CA SER A 12 -65.53 7.41 42.72
C SER A 12 -66.15 6.73 43.94
N GLU A 13 -67.11 7.43 44.53
CA GLU A 13 -67.88 7.05 45.71
C GLU A 13 -68.87 5.91 45.39
N ARG A 14 -68.91 4.93 46.29
CA ARG A 14 -69.80 3.77 46.27
C ARG A 14 -71.14 4.18 46.90
N ASN A 15 -72.14 4.50 46.07
CA ASN A 15 -73.53 4.64 46.52
C ASN A 15 -74.25 3.29 46.40
N THR A 16 -74.57 2.71 47.55
CA THR A 16 -75.47 1.56 47.70
C THR A 16 -76.92 2.05 47.81
N ALA A 17 -77.74 1.74 46.82
CA ALA A 17 -79.19 1.75 46.95
C ALA A 17 -79.74 0.52 46.23
N SER A 18 -80.10 -0.52 47.00
CA SER A 18 -80.88 -1.65 46.50
C SER A 18 -82.27 -1.55 47.12
N SER A 19 -83.24 -1.22 46.27
CA SER A 19 -84.67 -1.27 46.59
C SER A 19 -85.14 -2.71 46.57
N ASP A 20 -85.92 -3.03 47.60
CA ASP A 20 -86.67 -4.25 47.83
C ASP A 20 -87.76 -4.45 46.77
N ALA A 21 -87.96 -5.69 46.29
CA ALA A 21 -89.23 -6.16 45.71
C ALA A 21 -89.22 -7.69 45.43
N ALA A 22 -90.15 -8.36 46.11
CA ALA A 22 -90.97 -9.48 45.65
C ALA A 22 -90.36 -10.89 45.51
N MET A 23 -90.29 -11.52 46.68
CA MET A 23 -90.65 -12.92 46.96
C MET A 23 -91.67 -13.53 45.98
N THR A 24 -91.29 -14.57 45.23
CA THR A 24 -92.21 -15.62 44.77
C THR A 24 -91.60 -16.99 45.02
N ARG A 25 -92.26 -17.69 45.96
CA ARG A 25 -92.02 -19.07 46.36
C ARG A 25 -92.73 -19.95 45.33
N ILE A 26 -92.01 -20.82 44.61
CA ILE A 26 -92.64 -21.90 43.82
C ILE A 26 -92.03 -23.23 44.28
N THR A 27 -92.82 -23.93 45.08
CA THR A 27 -92.71 -25.36 45.33
C THR A 27 -93.37 -26.11 44.17
N SER A 28 -92.63 -26.91 43.41
CA SER A 28 -93.11 -28.22 42.91
C SER A 28 -91.99 -28.95 42.15
N ASN A 29 -91.73 -30.18 42.57
CA ASN A 29 -91.02 -31.17 41.77
C ASN A 29 -91.96 -31.63 40.66
N GLY A 30 -91.59 -31.36 39.41
CA GLY A 30 -92.30 -31.86 38.24
C GLY A 30 -91.43 -31.66 37.01
N PHE A 31 -90.88 -32.77 36.48
CA PHE A 31 -90.31 -32.83 35.13
C PHE A 31 -91.43 -32.51 34.11
N GLY A 32 -91.58 -31.23 33.79
CA GLY A 32 -92.34 -30.74 32.65
C GLY A 32 -91.38 -29.97 31.75
N ALA A 33 -91.31 -30.33 30.48
CA ALA A 33 -90.56 -29.59 29.48
C ALA A 33 -91.05 -28.14 29.44
N ALA A 34 -90.34 -27.25 30.12
CA ALA A 34 -90.59 -25.82 30.04
C ALA A 34 -90.12 -25.35 28.66
N ASN A 35 -91.06 -24.92 27.82
CA ASN A 35 -90.75 -24.00 26.73
C ASN A 35 -90.24 -22.70 27.36
N SER A 36 -88.95 -22.65 27.71
CA SER A 36 -88.30 -21.51 28.34
C SER A 36 -88.12 -20.41 27.30
N THR A 37 -89.18 -19.69 27.01
CA THR A 37 -89.11 -18.49 26.19
C THR A 37 -88.46 -17.42 27.05
N ILE A 38 -87.17 -17.19 26.84
CA ILE A 38 -86.44 -16.09 27.50
C ILE A 38 -87.15 -14.80 27.11
N PRO A 39 -87.59 -13.95 28.07
CA PRO A 39 -88.22 -12.67 27.76
C PRO A 39 -87.30 -11.86 26.83
N ALA A 40 -87.88 -11.26 25.78
CA ALA A 40 -87.10 -10.54 24.75
C ALA A 40 -86.18 -9.46 25.33
N THR A 41 -86.56 -8.85 26.45
CA THR A 41 -85.74 -7.89 27.20
C THR A 41 -84.49 -8.52 27.82
N GLN A 42 -84.59 -9.73 28.37
CA GLN A 42 -83.45 -10.46 28.92
C GLN A 42 -82.53 -10.99 27.81
N LEU A 43 -83.09 -11.39 26.66
CA LEU A 43 -82.32 -11.74 25.48
C LEU A 43 -81.54 -10.52 24.94
N ALA A 44 -82.22 -9.38 24.75
CA ALA A 44 -81.59 -8.13 24.29
C ALA A 44 -80.50 -7.63 25.25
N PHE A 45 -80.74 -7.72 26.56
CA PHE A 45 -79.75 -7.39 27.58
C PHE A 45 -78.50 -8.29 27.49
N ASN A 46 -78.68 -9.61 27.40
CA ASN A 46 -77.56 -10.55 27.26
C ASN A 46 -76.81 -10.36 25.93
N THR A 47 -77.51 -10.12 24.83
CA THR A 47 -76.89 -9.80 23.54
C THR A 47 -76.07 -8.50 23.61
N SER A 48 -76.58 -7.47 24.28
CA SER A 48 -75.83 -6.22 24.50
C SER A 48 -74.54 -6.47 25.30
N HIS A 49 -74.59 -7.29 26.33
CA HIS A 49 -73.40 -7.65 27.11
C HIS A 49 -72.36 -8.41 26.28
N ILE A 50 -72.81 -9.31 25.39
CA ILE A 50 -71.92 -10.04 24.48
C ILE A 50 -71.24 -9.07 23.51
N VAL A 51 -71.99 -8.14 22.91
CA VAL A 51 -71.43 -7.12 21.98
C VAL A 51 -70.42 -6.23 22.70
N ILE A 52 -70.72 -5.77 23.91
CA ILE A 52 -69.79 -4.94 24.71
C ILE A 52 -68.52 -5.72 25.02
N LEU A 53 -68.62 -7.00 25.41
CA LEU A 53 -67.45 -7.84 25.68
C LEU A 53 -66.61 -8.06 24.42
N GLU A 54 -67.25 -8.28 23.26
CA GLU A 54 -66.57 -8.43 21.97
C GLU A 54 -65.83 -7.15 21.57
N GLU A 55 -66.44 -5.99 21.77
CA GLU A 55 -65.83 -4.68 21.52
C GLU A 55 -64.62 -4.46 22.42
N LEU A 56 -64.73 -4.75 23.73
CA LEU A 56 -63.62 -4.63 24.68
C LEU A 56 -62.45 -5.56 24.32
N LEU A 57 -62.73 -6.81 23.92
CA LEU A 57 -61.69 -7.74 23.47
C LEU A 57 -61.03 -7.28 22.17
N THR A 58 -61.79 -6.66 21.26
CA THR A 58 -61.28 -6.10 20.00
C THR A 58 -60.41 -4.87 20.26
N MET A 59 -60.84 -3.97 21.13
CA MET A 59 -60.04 -2.83 21.58
C MET A 59 -58.73 -3.28 22.23
N ARG A 60 -58.77 -4.30 23.10
CA ARG A 60 -57.57 -4.84 23.73
C ARG A 60 -56.55 -5.34 22.69
N ARG A 61 -56.98 -6.16 21.73
CA ARG A 61 -56.09 -6.64 20.65
C ARG A 61 -55.52 -5.49 19.82
N THR A 62 -56.32 -4.46 19.58
CA THR A 62 -55.89 -3.28 18.82
C THR A 62 -54.82 -2.49 19.57
N LEU A 63 -54.99 -2.27 20.88
CA LEU A 63 -54.01 -1.61 21.74
C LEU A 63 -52.71 -2.41 21.85
N GLU A 64 -52.78 -3.74 22.02
CA GLU A 64 -51.61 -4.60 21.98
C GLU A 64 -50.87 -4.50 20.62
N GLY A 65 -51.62 -4.45 19.52
CA GLY A 65 -51.05 -4.24 18.18
C GLY A 65 -50.39 -2.86 18.01
N ILE A 66 -50.98 -1.80 18.56
CA ILE A 66 -50.37 -0.46 18.57
C ILE A 66 -49.10 -0.46 19.41
N SER A 67 -49.14 -1.05 20.60
CA SER A 67 -48.00 -1.12 21.51
C SER A 67 -46.79 -1.83 20.88
N ARG A 68 -46.99 -2.97 20.21
CA ARG A 68 -45.90 -3.66 19.49
C ARG A 68 -45.33 -2.84 18.34
N ARG A 69 -46.18 -2.10 17.59
CA ARG A 69 -45.71 -1.22 16.52
C ARG A 69 -44.93 -0.02 17.07
N GLN A 70 -45.32 0.48 18.23
CA GLN A 70 -44.60 1.55 18.90
C GLN A 70 -43.22 1.07 19.39
N GLU A 71 -43.15 -0.11 19.99
CA GLU A 71 -41.87 -0.72 20.40
C GLU A 71 -40.94 -0.92 19.19
N ALA A 72 -41.44 -1.48 18.09
CA ALA A 72 -40.66 -1.62 16.86
C ALA A 72 -40.20 -0.27 16.29
N ASN A 73 -41.05 0.76 16.38
CA ASN A 73 -40.67 2.11 15.95
C ASN A 73 -39.56 2.69 16.85
N ASP A 74 -39.67 2.55 18.17
CA ASP A 74 -38.65 3.01 19.11
C ASP A 74 -37.30 2.33 18.86
N GLU A 75 -37.29 1.05 18.51
CA GLU A 75 -36.09 0.34 18.08
C GLU A 75 -35.50 0.91 16.79
N THR A 76 -36.34 1.21 15.79
CA THR A 76 -35.87 1.82 14.54
C THR A 76 -35.30 3.23 14.76
N VAL A 77 -35.89 4.02 15.65
CA VAL A 77 -35.40 5.34 16.02
C VAL A 77 -34.05 5.23 16.71
N LYS A 78 -33.89 4.35 17.70
CA LYS A 78 -32.59 4.09 18.35
C LYS A 78 -31.52 3.64 17.37
N ALA A 79 -31.86 2.74 16.44
CA ALA A 79 -30.94 2.29 15.41
C ALA A 79 -30.53 3.43 14.47
N SER A 80 -31.46 4.32 14.12
CA SER A 80 -31.17 5.49 13.29
C SER A 80 -30.29 6.52 14.01
N GLU A 81 -30.53 6.75 15.30
CA GLU A 81 -29.72 7.65 16.14
C GLU A 81 -28.30 7.12 16.30
N MET A 82 -28.15 5.82 16.58
CA MET A 82 -26.84 5.16 16.66
C MET A 82 -26.07 5.29 15.34
N ARG A 83 -26.74 5.10 14.20
CA ARG A 83 -26.12 5.29 12.89
C ARG A 83 -25.67 6.73 12.66
N MET A 84 -26.46 7.73 13.08
CA MET A 84 -26.05 9.14 12.95
C MET A 84 -24.84 9.47 13.83
N GLN A 85 -24.79 8.95 15.06
CA GLN A 85 -23.63 9.13 15.95
C GLN A 85 -22.36 8.50 15.36
N GLU A 86 -22.47 7.32 14.73
CA GLU A 86 -21.35 6.67 14.05
C GLU A 86 -20.83 7.48 12.85
N LEU A 87 -21.71 8.21 12.15
CA LEU A 87 -21.37 9.03 10.99
C LEU A 87 -20.86 10.43 11.37
N GLN A 88 -21.15 10.91 12.58
CA GLN A 88 -20.77 12.24 13.07
C GLN A 88 -19.25 12.57 12.97
N PRO A 89 -18.29 11.66 13.19
CA PRO A 89 -16.87 11.98 13.03
C PRO A 89 -16.39 12.03 11.57
N MET A 90 -17.20 11.61 10.60
CA MET A 90 -16.77 11.51 9.20
C MET A 90 -16.38 12.87 8.58
N PRO A 91 -17.15 13.97 8.77
CA PRO A 91 -16.78 15.28 8.22
C PRO A 91 -15.43 15.78 8.74
N LYS A 92 -15.19 15.66 10.05
CA LYS A 92 -13.92 16.07 10.65
C LYS A 92 -12.74 15.26 10.11
N ARG A 93 -12.92 13.94 9.94
CA ARG A 93 -11.90 13.08 9.32
C ARG A 93 -11.61 13.49 7.88
N LEU A 94 -12.62 13.92 7.14
CA LEU A 94 -12.47 14.40 5.77
C LEU A 94 -11.71 15.72 5.72
N ASP A 95 -12.01 16.64 6.64
CA ASP A 95 -11.30 17.92 6.78
C ASP A 95 -9.83 17.70 7.18
N ASP A 96 -9.57 16.78 8.12
CA ASP A 96 -8.22 16.42 8.56
C ASP A 96 -7.40 15.87 7.37
N ILE A 97 -7.97 14.93 6.59
CA ILE A 97 -7.34 14.40 5.37
C ILE A 97 -7.13 15.50 4.32
N GLY A 98 -8.09 16.40 4.15
CA GLY A 98 -7.98 17.55 3.26
C GLY A 98 -6.83 18.48 3.64
N SER A 99 -6.66 18.74 4.94
CA SER A 99 -5.57 19.57 5.47
C SER A 99 -4.20 18.91 5.31
N GLU A 100 -4.10 17.59 5.56
CA GLU A 100 -2.88 16.82 5.39
C GLU A 100 -2.47 16.80 3.90
N LEU A 101 -3.42 16.56 3.01
CA LEU A 101 -3.19 16.60 1.57
C LEU A 101 -2.70 17.97 1.11
N ASN A 102 -3.33 19.05 1.58
CA ASN A 102 -2.92 20.41 1.24
C ASN A 102 -1.50 20.73 1.76
N ASN A 103 -1.14 20.25 2.94
CA ASN A 103 0.22 20.38 3.48
C ASN A 103 1.24 19.62 2.63
N HIS A 104 0.91 18.40 2.18
CA HIS A 104 1.77 17.63 1.28
C HIS A 104 1.98 18.34 -0.07
N TYR A 105 0.92 18.91 -0.64
CA TYR A 105 1.04 19.70 -1.87
C TYR A 105 1.90 20.94 -1.67
N SER A 106 1.68 21.68 -0.59
CA SER A 106 2.47 22.88 -0.27
C SER A 106 3.96 22.56 -0.11
N LEU A 107 4.28 21.48 0.60
CA LEU A 107 5.66 21.02 0.79
C LEU A 107 6.29 20.53 -0.52
N ALA A 108 5.52 19.85 -1.37
CA ALA A 108 5.99 19.40 -2.67
C ALA A 108 6.28 20.59 -3.59
N GLU A 109 5.41 21.59 -3.61
CA GLU A 109 5.58 22.81 -4.40
C GLU A 109 6.83 23.60 -3.94
N GLU A 110 7.06 23.73 -2.64
CA GLU A 110 8.26 24.39 -2.12
C GLU A 110 9.54 23.64 -2.51
N ARG A 111 9.52 22.31 -2.46
CA ARG A 111 10.65 21.47 -2.92
C ARG A 111 10.91 21.66 -4.41
N ILE A 112 9.87 21.70 -5.23
CA ILE A 112 9.99 21.93 -6.67
C ILE A 112 10.59 23.31 -6.92
N ARG A 113 10.06 24.37 -6.28
CA ARG A 113 10.61 25.73 -6.40
C ARG A 113 12.09 25.80 -6.02
N LYS A 114 12.49 25.11 -4.94
CA LYS A 114 13.89 25.02 -4.53
C LYS A 114 14.75 24.29 -5.56
N GLN A 115 14.30 23.14 -6.05
CA GLN A 115 15.01 22.37 -7.07
C GLN A 115 15.15 23.15 -8.38
N GLU A 116 14.12 23.89 -8.79
CA GLU A 116 14.21 24.76 -9.96
C GLU A 116 15.21 25.89 -9.76
N ALA A 117 15.26 26.52 -8.58
CA ALA A 117 16.26 27.52 -8.27
C ALA A 117 17.68 26.93 -8.32
N ASP A 118 17.88 25.76 -7.71
CA ASP A 118 19.16 25.05 -7.73
C ASP A 118 19.58 24.71 -9.18
N LEU A 119 18.65 24.22 -10.02
CA LEU A 119 18.90 23.94 -11.43
C LEU A 119 19.26 25.19 -12.23
N ARG A 120 18.58 26.32 -12.00
CA ARG A 120 18.93 27.60 -12.64
C ARG A 120 20.35 28.03 -12.26
N THR A 121 20.71 27.96 -10.97
CA THR A 121 22.08 28.31 -10.54
C THR A 121 23.14 27.38 -11.12
N LEU A 122 22.83 26.09 -11.30
CA LEU A 122 23.73 25.12 -11.91
C LEU A 122 23.91 25.41 -13.41
N ALA A 123 22.82 25.72 -14.11
CA ALA A 123 22.87 26.12 -15.52
C ALA A 123 23.74 27.37 -15.71
N ASP A 124 23.57 28.40 -14.87
CA ASP A 124 24.40 29.61 -14.94
C ASP A 124 25.88 29.32 -14.70
N LYS A 125 26.21 28.41 -13.77
CA LYS A 125 27.59 27.97 -13.52
C LYS A 125 28.17 27.24 -14.73
N LEU A 126 27.38 26.40 -15.39
CA LEU A 126 27.80 25.69 -16.59
C LEU A 126 28.11 26.65 -17.73
N VAL A 127 27.23 27.64 -17.98
CA VAL A 127 27.44 28.66 -19.01
C VAL A 127 28.75 29.42 -18.77
N ARG A 128 28.99 29.91 -17.54
CA ARG A 128 30.27 30.56 -17.20
C ARG A 128 31.48 29.65 -17.38
N SER A 129 31.36 28.38 -16.98
CA SER A 129 32.43 27.40 -17.16
C SER A 129 32.73 27.14 -18.64
N ASP A 130 31.72 27.14 -19.51
CA ASP A 130 31.90 26.98 -20.95
C ASP A 130 32.54 28.21 -21.59
N GLU A 131 32.18 29.42 -21.15
CA GLU A 131 32.83 30.68 -21.54
C GLU A 131 34.32 30.67 -21.14
N GLU A 132 34.64 30.30 -19.90
CA GLU A 132 36.02 30.17 -19.43
C GLU A 132 36.82 29.12 -20.23
N ARG A 133 36.18 28.00 -20.60
CA ARG A 133 36.79 26.95 -21.43
C ARG A 133 37.08 27.46 -22.84
N LEU A 134 36.16 28.22 -23.44
CA LEU A 134 36.36 28.82 -24.76
C LEU A 134 37.49 29.86 -24.74
N ASP A 135 37.56 30.67 -23.70
CA ASP A 135 38.66 31.63 -23.52
C ASP A 135 40.01 30.94 -23.32
N LEU A 136 40.05 29.84 -22.56
CA LEU A 136 41.26 29.05 -22.39
C LEU A 136 41.69 28.40 -23.72
N ALA A 137 40.75 27.85 -24.49
CA ALA A 137 41.03 27.28 -25.82
C ALA A 137 41.64 28.34 -26.76
N ARG A 138 41.10 29.57 -26.76
CA ARG A 138 41.65 30.69 -27.54
C ARG A 138 43.08 31.05 -27.11
N LYS A 139 43.37 31.04 -25.80
CA LYS A 139 44.73 31.27 -25.28
C LYS A 139 45.70 30.16 -25.67
N VAL A 140 45.26 28.91 -25.63
CA VAL A 140 46.08 27.76 -26.06
C VAL A 140 46.40 27.89 -27.55
N GLU A 141 45.43 28.24 -28.40
CA GLU A 141 45.65 28.46 -29.83
C GLU A 141 46.65 29.60 -30.09
N GLN A 142 46.55 30.72 -29.37
CA GLN A 142 47.52 31.82 -29.44
C GLN A 142 48.93 31.41 -29.01
N ILE A 143 49.06 30.57 -27.98
CA ILE A 143 50.36 30.04 -27.55
C ILE A 143 50.90 29.06 -28.59
N SER A 144 50.08 28.14 -29.09
CA SER A 144 50.47 27.17 -30.12
C SER A 144 50.93 27.84 -31.40
N THR A 145 50.21 28.87 -31.86
CA THR A 145 50.63 29.68 -33.02
C THR A 145 51.93 30.44 -32.76
N LYS A 146 52.12 31.01 -31.56
CA LYS A 146 53.39 31.65 -31.18
C LYS A 146 54.55 30.65 -31.15
N ILE A 147 54.34 29.45 -30.62
CA ILE A 147 55.35 28.37 -30.60
C ILE A 147 55.70 27.95 -32.04
N ALA A 148 54.70 27.78 -32.91
CA ALA A 148 54.92 27.44 -34.32
C ALA A 148 55.72 28.53 -35.07
N LEU A 149 55.43 29.82 -34.79
CA LEU A 149 56.19 30.94 -35.35
C LEU A 149 57.63 31.02 -34.80
N GLN A 150 57.86 30.68 -33.53
CA GLN A 150 59.21 30.60 -32.97
C GLN A 150 60.00 29.41 -33.54
N ALA A 151 59.35 28.26 -33.74
CA ALA A 151 59.99 27.09 -34.36
C ALA A 151 60.42 27.37 -35.81
N THR A 152 59.63 28.14 -36.57
CA THR A 152 59.99 28.57 -37.93
C THR A 152 61.08 29.64 -37.97
N GLN A 153 61.23 30.47 -36.92
CA GLN A 153 62.36 31.39 -36.79
C GLN A 153 63.68 30.69 -36.44
N ALA A 154 63.66 29.63 -35.62
CA ALA A 154 64.85 28.88 -35.26
C ALA A 154 65.54 28.23 -36.48
N ASP A 155 64.77 27.76 -37.46
CA ASP A 155 65.29 27.16 -38.71
C ASP A 155 65.92 28.19 -39.67
N THR A 156 65.65 29.48 -39.51
CA THR A 156 66.26 30.53 -40.35
C THR A 156 67.56 31.10 -39.80
N GLN A 157 67.92 30.81 -38.54
CA GLN A 157 69.15 31.31 -37.92
C GLN A 157 70.32 30.33 -37.95
N ASP A 158 70.12 29.08 -38.42
CA ASP A 158 71.17 28.06 -38.47
C ASP A 158 71.89 27.95 -39.83
N LEU A 159 71.72 28.96 -40.69
CA LEU A 159 72.45 29.10 -41.93
C LEU A 159 73.25 30.41 -41.91
N VAL A 160 74.41 30.43 -41.25
CA VAL A 160 75.67 31.06 -41.73
C VAL A 160 76.84 30.86 -40.72
N SER A 161 77.81 30.08 -41.21
CA SER A 161 79.27 30.13 -41.01
C SER A 161 79.93 29.76 -39.68
N THR A 162 80.15 28.45 -39.55
CA THR A 162 81.28 27.78 -38.90
C THR A 162 82.64 28.47 -39.11
N ARG A 163 83.29 28.91 -38.02
CA ARG A 163 84.76 28.89 -37.86
C ARG A 163 85.12 29.13 -36.39
N ILE A 164 85.76 28.16 -35.75
CA ILE A 164 87.00 28.28 -34.95
C ILE A 164 87.33 26.90 -34.38
N ALA A 165 88.61 26.61 -34.39
CA ALA A 165 89.22 25.31 -34.19
C ALA A 165 89.78 25.11 -32.76
N THR A 166 90.04 23.83 -32.47
CA THR A 166 91.12 23.24 -31.64
C THR A 166 90.90 22.88 -30.16
N LYS A 167 90.90 21.55 -29.96
CA LYS A 167 91.87 20.70 -29.21
C LYS A 167 91.54 20.14 -27.80
N ARG A 168 91.55 18.78 -27.77
CA ARG A 168 92.03 17.78 -26.75
C ARG A 168 91.40 17.82 -25.35
N LYS A 169 90.97 16.71 -24.72
CA LYS A 169 91.54 15.34 -24.50
C LYS A 169 90.35 14.39 -24.19
N GLU A 170 90.18 13.24 -24.84
CA GLU A 170 90.72 11.89 -24.54
C GLU A 170 89.94 11.07 -23.48
N GLU A 171 89.42 9.93 -23.96
CA GLU A 171 88.97 8.67 -23.30
C GLU A 171 87.80 8.76 -22.28
N ASP A 172 86.80 7.87 -22.25
CA ASP A 172 86.71 6.48 -22.72
C ASP A 172 85.21 6.07 -22.86
N VAL A 173 85.02 4.91 -23.48
CA VAL A 173 83.86 4.00 -23.49
C VAL A 173 83.02 3.95 -24.78
N ARG A 174 83.02 2.71 -25.29
CA ARG A 174 82.64 2.20 -26.59
C ARG A 174 81.14 2.04 -26.79
N LEU A 175 80.80 2.05 -28.07
CA LEU A 175 79.54 1.81 -28.75
C LEU A 175 78.94 0.39 -28.56
N GLY A 176 77.61 0.34 -28.71
CA GLY A 176 76.82 -0.78 -29.23
C GLY A 176 75.33 -0.37 -29.23
N SER A 177 74.78 0.11 -30.36
CA SER A 177 74.00 -0.66 -31.37
C SER A 177 72.68 -1.21 -30.80
N GLU A 178 71.47 -1.06 -31.34
CA GLU A 178 70.81 -0.64 -32.60
C GLU A 178 69.43 -0.04 -32.17
N SER A 179 68.60 0.67 -32.93
CA SER A 179 68.05 0.37 -34.24
C SER A 179 67.21 1.57 -34.71
N ASP A 180 67.57 2.05 -35.89
CA ASP A 180 66.73 2.42 -37.04
C ASP A 180 65.28 2.94 -36.80
N LYS A 181 65.07 4.23 -37.08
CA LYS A 181 63.79 4.79 -37.51
C LYS A 181 64.02 5.88 -38.53
N GLN A 182 63.73 5.57 -39.79
CA GLN A 182 63.34 6.56 -40.76
C GLN A 182 62.36 5.94 -41.80
N PRO A 183 61.71 6.75 -42.64
CA PRO A 183 60.34 7.22 -42.38
C PRO A 183 59.38 6.87 -43.54
N MET A 184 58.07 7.10 -43.41
CA MET A 184 57.24 7.34 -44.60
C MET A 184 55.96 8.14 -44.30
N PRO A 185 55.38 8.77 -45.35
CA PRO A 185 54.72 10.07 -45.28
C PRO A 185 53.19 10.00 -45.26
N HIS A 186 52.60 11.17 -45.00
CA HIS A 186 51.17 11.45 -45.10
C HIS A 186 50.55 11.12 -46.46
N ALA A 187 49.38 10.49 -46.42
CA ALA A 187 48.30 10.74 -47.37
C ALA A 187 46.97 10.79 -46.60
N VAL A 188 46.39 11.98 -46.53
CA VAL A 188 45.01 12.23 -46.11
C VAL A 188 44.12 11.87 -47.30
N PHE A 189 43.07 11.08 -47.11
CA PHE A 189 41.68 11.44 -47.46
C PHE A 189 40.68 10.43 -46.87
N SER A 190 39.57 11.03 -46.45
CA SER A 190 38.35 10.54 -45.81
C SER A 190 37.79 9.23 -46.38
N ASP A 191 37.55 8.23 -45.53
CA ASP A 191 36.20 7.95 -45.00
C ASP A 191 36.25 6.79 -43.97
N GLY A 192 35.55 7.00 -42.86
CA GLY A 192 35.01 5.96 -41.95
C GLY A 192 35.91 4.81 -41.52
N SER A 193 36.65 4.98 -40.42
CA SER A 193 37.27 3.91 -39.64
C SER A 193 36.89 4.14 -38.16
N CYS A 194 36.68 3.16 -37.28
CA CYS A 194 37.29 1.84 -37.22
C CYS A 194 36.48 0.91 -36.32
N ILE A 195 36.64 -0.37 -36.58
CA ILE A 195 36.31 -1.51 -35.72
C ILE A 195 37.04 -1.39 -34.36
N ALA A 196 36.27 -1.76 -33.33
CA ALA A 196 36.65 -2.22 -31.99
C ALA A 196 38.14 -2.21 -31.59
N VAL A 197 38.44 -1.43 -30.54
CA VAL A 197 39.45 -1.77 -29.54
C VAL A 197 38.88 -1.50 -28.14
N SER A 198 38.83 -2.58 -27.37
CA SER A 198 38.57 -2.76 -25.93
C SER A 198 38.42 -1.50 -25.03
N PRO A 199 37.33 -1.40 -24.24
CA PRO A 199 37.23 -0.34 -23.22
C PRO A 199 38.20 -0.61 -22.07
N LEU A 200 38.84 0.47 -21.59
CA LEU A 200 39.63 0.50 -20.36
C LEU A 200 38.85 -0.10 -19.18
N PRO A 201 39.52 -0.80 -18.24
CA PRO A 201 38.85 -1.43 -17.11
C PRO A 201 38.17 -0.37 -16.26
N THR A 202 36.85 -0.33 -16.37
CA THR A 202 36.02 0.56 -15.58
C THR A 202 36.25 0.21 -14.11
N ARG A 203 36.71 1.19 -13.35
CA ARG A 203 36.91 1.15 -11.91
C ARG A 203 35.77 0.35 -11.29
N ALA A 204 36.08 -0.86 -10.83
CA ALA A 204 35.10 -1.74 -10.22
C ALA A 204 34.30 -0.93 -9.20
N HIS A 205 33.00 -0.79 -9.42
CA HIS A 205 32.10 -0.37 -8.37
C HIS A 205 32.42 -1.28 -7.19
N LYS A 206 32.92 -0.69 -6.09
CA LYS A 206 33.00 -1.39 -4.82
C LYS A 206 31.62 -1.99 -4.62
N ARG A 207 31.50 -3.33 -4.71
CA ARG A 207 30.35 -4.03 -4.17
C ARG A 207 30.28 -3.53 -2.74
N LEU A 208 29.27 -2.69 -2.46
CA LEU A 208 28.87 -2.45 -1.09
C LEU A 208 28.71 -3.85 -0.52
N LYS A 209 29.51 -4.18 0.50
CA LYS A 209 29.34 -5.42 1.25
C LYS A 209 27.83 -5.54 1.47
N ALA A 210 27.23 -6.64 1.02
CA ALA A 210 25.86 -6.94 1.37
C ALA A 210 25.89 -7.13 2.89
N GLU A 211 25.70 -6.04 3.61
CA GLU A 211 25.49 -6.06 5.03
C GLU A 211 24.22 -6.86 5.17
N SER A 212 24.36 -8.08 5.70
CA SER A 212 23.25 -8.95 6.02
C SER A 212 22.37 -8.16 6.97
N LEU A 213 21.37 -7.48 6.43
CA LEU A 213 20.46 -6.65 7.21
C LEU A 213 19.67 -7.63 8.06
N LYS A 214 20.15 -7.86 9.29
CA LYS A 214 19.46 -8.69 10.26
C LYS A 214 18.05 -8.16 10.36
N VAL A 215 17.08 -8.98 9.99
CA VAL A 215 15.67 -8.61 10.03
C VAL A 215 15.34 -8.41 11.50
N SER A 216 14.98 -7.18 11.90
CA SER A 216 14.76 -6.91 13.32
C SER A 216 13.62 -7.77 13.87
N LYS A 217 13.73 -8.22 15.11
CA LYS A 217 12.71 -9.05 15.80
C LYS A 217 11.30 -8.47 15.70
N LYS A 218 11.18 -7.14 15.69
CA LYS A 218 9.91 -6.40 15.50
C LYS A 218 9.29 -6.67 14.13
N LYS A 219 10.09 -6.68 13.07
CA LYS A 219 9.63 -6.94 11.69
C LYS A 219 9.22 -8.40 11.49
N ILE A 220 9.96 -9.34 12.05
CA ILE A 220 9.58 -10.77 12.05
C ILE A 220 8.26 -10.98 12.79
N SER A 221 8.07 -10.32 13.94
CA SER A 221 6.81 -10.38 14.70
C SER A 221 5.63 -9.81 13.92
N ASN A 222 5.79 -8.66 13.26
CA ASN A 222 4.77 -8.06 12.40
C ASN A 222 4.43 -8.99 11.22
N PHE A 223 5.45 -9.58 10.58
CA PHE A 223 5.24 -10.56 9.52
C PHE A 223 4.46 -11.80 10.00
N LYS A 224 4.78 -12.34 11.18
CA LYS A 224 4.01 -13.46 11.76
C LYS A 224 2.54 -13.10 11.99
N LYS A 225 2.26 -11.89 12.49
CA LYS A 225 0.88 -11.39 12.65
C LYS A 225 0.18 -11.28 11.29
N TYR A 226 0.88 -10.77 10.27
CA TYR A 226 0.37 -10.66 8.92
C TYR A 226 0.05 -12.03 8.29
N VAL A 227 0.92 -13.03 8.48
CA VAL A 227 0.67 -14.42 8.06
C VAL A 227 -0.57 -14.99 8.74
N GLN A 228 -0.70 -14.82 10.06
CA GLN A 228 -1.88 -15.30 10.79
C GLN A 228 -3.17 -14.62 10.34
N ALA A 229 -3.14 -13.30 10.11
CA ALA A 229 -4.26 -12.56 9.55
C ALA A 229 -4.65 -13.10 8.15
N SER A 230 -3.67 -13.39 7.30
CA SER A 230 -3.88 -13.94 5.96
C SER A 230 -4.42 -15.37 5.99
N LYS A 231 -3.89 -16.24 6.88
CA LYS A 231 -4.45 -17.58 7.17
C LYS A 231 -5.91 -17.49 7.63
N SER A 232 -6.24 -16.51 8.48
CA SER A 232 -7.62 -16.29 8.95
C SER A 232 -8.56 -15.78 7.85
N SER A 233 -8.06 -14.90 6.98
CA SER A 233 -8.81 -14.37 5.84
C SER A 233 -9.16 -15.48 4.85
N TYR A 234 -8.17 -16.32 4.51
CA TYR A 234 -8.36 -17.50 3.67
C TYR A 234 -9.41 -18.47 4.23
N ARG A 235 -9.41 -18.73 5.54
CA ARG A 235 -10.40 -19.61 6.17
C ARG A 235 -11.81 -19.04 6.15
N LYS A 236 -11.95 -17.72 6.28
CA LYS A 236 -13.27 -17.03 6.24
C LYS A 236 -13.84 -16.96 4.83
N ALA A 237 -12.99 -16.76 3.83
CA ALA A 237 -13.38 -16.61 2.44
C ALA A 237 -12.35 -17.27 1.52
N PRO A 238 -12.40 -18.61 1.37
CA PRO A 238 -11.47 -19.32 0.51
C PRO A 238 -11.70 -18.92 -0.97
N PRO A 239 -10.64 -18.69 -1.75
CA PRO A 239 -10.74 -18.44 -3.18
C PRO A 239 -11.47 -19.58 -3.89
N LYS A 240 -12.44 -19.26 -4.74
CA LYS A 240 -13.31 -20.24 -5.39
C LYS A 240 -12.66 -20.90 -6.61
N ASN A 241 -11.81 -20.15 -7.30
CA ASN A 241 -11.18 -20.55 -8.56
C ASN A 241 -9.65 -20.41 -8.50
N GLY A 242 -8.96 -21.07 -9.42
CA GLY A 242 -7.49 -20.96 -9.55
C GLY A 242 -7.01 -19.53 -9.82
N SER A 243 -7.76 -18.73 -10.59
CA SER A 243 -7.44 -17.30 -10.81
C SER A 243 -7.48 -16.48 -9.52
N ASP A 244 -8.48 -16.75 -8.68
CA ASP A 244 -8.68 -16.05 -7.41
C ASP A 244 -7.61 -16.46 -6.40
N MET A 245 -7.20 -17.73 -6.44
CA MET A 245 -6.07 -18.24 -5.66
C MET A 245 -4.76 -17.54 -6.05
N LYS A 246 -4.49 -17.41 -7.35
CA LYS A 246 -3.32 -16.66 -7.86
C LYS A 246 -3.34 -15.20 -7.41
N ARG A 247 -4.50 -14.54 -7.52
CA ARG A 247 -4.68 -13.16 -7.06
C ARG A 247 -4.46 -13.05 -5.56
N PHE A 248 -4.97 -13.99 -4.77
CA PHE A 248 -4.78 -14.04 -3.32
C PHE A 248 -3.31 -14.17 -2.93
N ILE A 249 -2.59 -15.11 -3.54
CA ILE A 249 -1.16 -15.34 -3.27
C ILE A 249 -0.32 -14.12 -3.68
N ASN A 250 -0.61 -13.54 -4.84
CA ASN A 250 0.10 -12.32 -5.30
C ASN A 250 -0.17 -11.15 -4.35
N HIS A 251 -1.43 -10.91 -3.99
CA HIS A 251 -1.78 -9.85 -3.04
C HIS A 251 -1.14 -10.06 -1.67
N PHE A 252 -1.00 -11.31 -1.22
CA PHE A 252 -0.27 -11.63 0.00
C PHE A 252 1.21 -11.24 -0.11
N LEU A 253 1.89 -11.60 -1.19
CA LEU A 253 3.32 -11.32 -1.39
C LEU A 253 3.62 -9.82 -1.58
N GLU A 254 2.70 -9.09 -2.23
CA GLU A 254 2.82 -7.65 -2.47
C GLU A 254 2.69 -6.82 -1.19
N ASN A 255 1.86 -7.26 -0.24
CA ASN A 255 1.61 -6.56 1.01
C ASN A 255 2.61 -6.87 2.13
N ILE A 256 3.68 -7.63 1.84
CA ILE A 256 4.76 -7.86 2.81
C ILE A 256 5.59 -6.58 2.91
N GLU A 257 5.50 -5.88 4.04
CA GLU A 257 6.21 -4.61 4.28
C GLU A 257 7.74 -4.73 4.19
N ASP A 258 8.32 -5.86 4.60
CA ASP A 258 9.76 -6.07 4.57
C ASP A 258 10.21 -6.74 3.27
N GLN A 259 10.94 -5.98 2.46
CA GLN A 259 11.53 -6.39 1.20
C GLN A 259 12.44 -7.63 1.31
N THR A 260 13.16 -7.78 2.41
CA THR A 260 14.08 -8.91 2.64
C THR A 260 13.33 -10.19 2.94
N ILE A 261 12.25 -10.11 3.74
CA ILE A 261 11.34 -11.22 4.03
C ILE A 261 10.60 -11.63 2.76
N SER A 262 10.05 -10.65 2.04
CA SER A 262 9.36 -10.87 0.77
C SER A 262 10.27 -11.53 -0.26
N GLY A 263 11.50 -11.02 -0.42
CA GLY A 263 12.49 -11.59 -1.34
C GLY A 263 12.93 -13.01 -0.97
N ARG A 264 13.10 -13.32 0.32
CA ARG A 264 13.40 -14.70 0.78
C ARG A 264 12.24 -15.64 0.47
N LEU A 265 11.01 -15.26 0.81
CA LEU A 265 9.83 -16.08 0.59
C LEU A 265 9.57 -16.34 -0.90
N GLN A 266 9.67 -15.30 -1.74
CA GLN A 266 9.49 -15.45 -3.18
C GLN A 266 10.55 -16.37 -3.79
N LYS A 267 11.81 -16.30 -3.33
CA LYS A 267 12.85 -17.26 -3.75
C LYS A 267 12.53 -18.68 -3.31
N SER A 268 12.05 -18.90 -2.08
CA SER A 268 11.66 -20.22 -1.60
C SER A 268 10.46 -20.79 -2.39
N ILE A 269 9.49 -19.96 -2.76
CA ILE A 269 8.36 -20.36 -3.60
C ILE A 269 8.85 -20.74 -5.01
N LEU A 270 9.70 -19.92 -5.62
CA LEU A 270 10.31 -20.22 -6.92
C LEU A 270 11.10 -21.53 -6.88
N GLN A 271 11.89 -21.76 -5.83
CA GLN A 271 12.73 -22.94 -5.69
C GLN A 271 11.91 -24.22 -5.48
N ARG A 272 10.83 -24.16 -4.71
CA ARG A 272 9.99 -25.33 -4.40
C ARG A 272 8.96 -25.65 -5.49
N PHE A 273 8.48 -24.64 -6.21
CA PHE A 273 7.41 -24.77 -7.21
C PHE A 273 7.88 -24.37 -8.62
N GLN A 274 9.08 -24.78 -9.03
CA GLN A 274 9.69 -24.43 -10.32
C GLN A 274 8.84 -24.80 -11.54
N SER A 275 8.04 -25.87 -11.44
CA SER A 275 7.16 -26.33 -12.52
C SER A 275 5.89 -25.48 -12.68
N ILE A 276 5.54 -24.67 -11.69
CA ILE A 276 4.24 -23.96 -11.59
C ILE A 276 4.45 -22.44 -11.49
N VAL A 277 5.63 -21.99 -11.06
CA VAL A 277 5.94 -20.60 -10.75
C VAL A 277 7.18 -20.16 -11.53
N ARG A 278 7.09 -19.03 -12.25
CA ARG A 278 8.20 -18.42 -12.99
C ARG A 278 8.59 -17.07 -12.40
N GLU A 279 9.85 -16.67 -12.59
CA GLU A 279 10.29 -15.31 -12.25
C GLU A 279 9.77 -14.30 -13.28
N SER A 280 9.18 -13.21 -12.79
CA SER A 280 8.70 -12.09 -13.58
C SER A 280 9.36 -10.80 -13.13
N LYS A 281 9.78 -10.00 -14.11
CA LYS A 281 10.39 -8.69 -13.85
C LYS A 281 9.29 -7.69 -13.55
N TRP A 282 9.19 -7.26 -12.31
CA TRP A 282 8.31 -6.14 -11.97
C TRP A 282 9.02 -4.81 -12.25
N LEU A 283 8.31 -3.85 -12.85
CA LEU A 283 8.87 -2.52 -13.16
C LEU A 283 9.26 -1.69 -11.92
N LYS A 284 8.80 -2.07 -10.71
CA LYS A 284 8.98 -1.28 -9.48
C LYS A 284 9.38 -2.10 -8.23
N GLY A 285 10.06 -3.25 -8.36
CA GLY A 285 10.43 -4.02 -7.17
C GLY A 285 11.35 -5.22 -7.38
N PRO A 286 11.93 -5.79 -6.31
CA PRO A 286 13.12 -6.63 -6.38
C PRO A 286 12.87 -8.10 -6.70
N ARG A 287 11.63 -8.51 -7.00
CA ARG A 287 11.22 -9.57 -7.95
C ARG A 287 9.72 -9.82 -7.80
N SER A 288 9.08 -10.32 -8.84
CA SER A 288 7.67 -10.74 -8.84
C SER A 288 7.61 -12.16 -9.37
N ILE A 289 6.73 -12.99 -8.81
CA ILE A 289 6.53 -14.35 -9.28
C ILE A 289 5.25 -14.42 -10.11
N VAL A 290 5.26 -15.20 -11.19
CA VAL A 290 4.06 -15.49 -11.98
C VAL A 290 3.68 -16.95 -11.75
N ILE A 291 2.47 -17.16 -11.24
CA ILE A 291 1.90 -18.47 -10.98
C ILE A 291 1.10 -18.91 -12.21
N GLU A 292 1.52 -19.99 -12.83
CA GLU A 292 0.96 -20.44 -14.10
C GLU A 292 0.08 -21.67 -13.99
N GLY A 293 0.51 -22.64 -13.19
CA GLY A 293 -0.33 -23.77 -12.81
C GLY A 293 -1.18 -23.48 -11.57
N ASN A 294 -1.68 -24.55 -10.95
CA ASN A 294 -2.46 -24.49 -9.73
C ASN A 294 -1.53 -24.56 -8.52
N LEU A 295 -1.33 -23.43 -7.85
CA LEU A 295 -0.63 -23.33 -6.57
C LEU A 295 -1.66 -23.09 -5.48
N HIS A 296 -1.70 -23.95 -4.46
CA HIS A 296 -2.65 -23.80 -3.36
C HIS A 296 -2.04 -23.01 -2.20
N TRP A 297 -2.89 -22.24 -1.51
CA TRP A 297 -2.45 -21.45 -0.35
C TRP A 297 -1.88 -22.32 0.78
N ASP A 298 -2.39 -23.54 0.95
CA ASP A 298 -1.90 -24.47 1.98
C ASP A 298 -0.45 -24.91 1.71
N GLU A 299 -0.05 -25.01 0.45
CA GLU A 299 1.33 -25.34 0.04
C GLU A 299 2.28 -24.17 0.33
N VAL A 300 1.80 -22.93 0.13
CA VAL A 300 2.51 -21.71 0.54
C VAL A 300 2.58 -21.60 2.06
N CYS A 301 1.55 -22.02 2.79
CA CYS A 301 1.56 -22.05 4.25
C CYS A 301 2.60 -23.01 4.81
N GLN A 302 2.78 -24.19 4.19
CA GLN A 302 3.84 -25.13 4.58
C GLN A 302 5.24 -24.51 4.43
N LEU A 303 5.46 -23.72 3.37
CA LEU A 303 6.70 -22.97 3.22
C LEU A 303 6.90 -21.98 4.36
N LEU A 304 5.87 -21.22 4.72
CA LEU A 304 5.94 -20.25 5.82
C LEU A 304 6.23 -20.89 7.18
N ASP A 305 5.78 -22.13 7.38
CA ASP A 305 6.03 -22.88 8.61
C ASP A 305 7.44 -23.51 8.62
N SER A 306 8.01 -23.83 7.44
CA SER A 306 9.38 -24.35 7.27
C SER A 306 10.47 -23.27 7.18
N VAL A 307 10.15 -22.07 6.70
CA VAL A 307 11.07 -20.93 6.68
C VAL A 307 11.09 -20.33 8.08
N SER A 308 11.97 -20.86 8.93
CA SER A 308 12.31 -20.21 10.18
C SER A 308 12.98 -18.87 9.87
N PHE A 309 12.21 -17.78 9.93
CA PHE A 309 12.75 -16.42 9.93
C PHE A 309 13.46 -16.08 11.25
N SER A 310 14.10 -17.06 11.90
CA SER A 310 14.92 -16.87 13.10
C SER A 310 16.23 -16.18 12.73
N GLU A 311 16.66 -15.26 13.60
CA GLU A 311 18.08 -14.92 13.68
C GLU A 311 18.84 -16.21 14.02
N ASP A 312 19.92 -16.50 13.30
CA ASP A 312 20.75 -17.71 13.32
C ASP A 312 20.21 -18.89 12.48
N ASN A 313 20.70 -18.94 11.24
CA ASN A 313 21.40 -20.08 10.62
C ASN A 313 21.66 -19.73 9.15
N ASP A 314 22.66 -18.87 8.92
CA ASP A 314 23.60 -19.20 7.85
C ASP A 314 24.67 -20.00 8.57
N ASP A 315 24.73 -21.31 8.33
CA ASP A 315 25.99 -22.06 8.31
C ASP A 315 25.73 -23.46 7.72
N GLU A 316 26.54 -23.79 6.72
CA GLU A 316 26.84 -25.12 6.20
C GLU A 316 25.78 -25.88 5.39
N GLU A 317 25.64 -25.56 4.09
CA GLU A 317 25.37 -26.60 3.08
C GLU A 317 25.88 -26.20 1.69
N ASP A 318 27.16 -25.82 1.57
CA ASP A 318 27.80 -25.71 0.23
C ASP A 318 29.30 -26.12 0.22
N SER A 319 29.72 -26.92 1.21
CA SER A 319 31.11 -27.41 1.33
C SER A 319 31.23 -28.94 1.44
N ARG A 320 30.24 -29.70 0.95
CA ARG A 320 30.37 -31.17 0.80
C ARG A 320 30.00 -31.63 -0.60
N SER A 321 30.84 -31.23 -1.54
CA SER A 321 31.01 -31.93 -2.82
C SER A 321 32.41 -31.63 -3.32
N LEU A 322 33.40 -32.28 -2.72
CA LEU A 322 34.74 -32.53 -3.27
C LEU A 322 35.53 -33.41 -2.29
N SER A 323 35.28 -34.72 -2.36
CA SER A 323 36.23 -35.84 -2.19
C SER A 323 35.47 -37.15 -2.35
#